data_AF-A0A3P6EW46-F1
#
_entry.id   AF-A0A3P6EW46-F1
#
_cell.length_a   1.000
_cell.length_b   1.000
_cell.length_c   1.000
_cell.angle_alpha   90.00
_cell.angle_beta   90.00
_cell.angle_gamma   90.00
#
_symmetry.space_group_name_H-M   'P 1'
#
loop_
_entity.id
_entity.type
_entity.pdbx_description
1 polymer ?
#
loop_
_entity_poly.entity_id
_entity_poly.type
_entity_poly.pdbx_seq_one_letter_code
_entity_poly.pdbx_strand_id
1 'polypeptide(L)'
;MGIFPGFGAWISENTQHPTKSEKNVKSKPMTQAKTHEERDETKEQLKLWRDANKKEQYHEPPPTVKVRTHHSSGLSDMKMEFTLGLPPQVAYDVLTNPDNITYSREIKGRPLLKAVSRKVIPEKDEDYQGSMVDVEVEKELSWNFLFLSGTIPIRLNVLEDPKTLYVHYLKQQNGIRLMENFEGRFTVEPVYVDAERLCKHRKPKSQEEYRKCSGGKGLIASKIKVNQTFRPASPWDLPLVSSYVRRFTVETTKKVAEDFQMRAGDIRGF
;
A
#
# COMPACT_ATOMS: atom_id res chain seq x y z
N MET A 1 8.56 3.36 32.98
CA MET A 1 9.37 2.58 32.01
C MET A 1 8.64 2.61 30.69
N GLY A 2 8.97 3.55 29.80
CA GLY A 2 8.35 3.67 28.48
C GLY A 2 9.24 3.01 27.43
N ILE A 3 8.72 2.01 26.74
CA ILE A 3 9.43 1.28 25.68
C ILE A 3 8.74 1.63 24.35
N PHE A 4 9.25 2.68 23.71
CA PHE A 4 9.09 2.91 22.28
C PHE A 4 10.42 3.47 21.73
N PRO A 5 11.38 2.62 21.35
CA PRO A 5 12.49 3.05 20.52
C PRO A 5 12.13 2.78 19.06
N GLY A 6 12.03 3.82 18.22
CA GLY A 6 12.07 3.59 16.77
C GLY A 6 11.37 4.57 15.85
N PHE A 7 11.57 5.90 15.99
CA PHE A 7 11.31 6.85 14.89
C PHE A 7 12.23 8.10 14.96
N GLY A 8 13.49 7.92 15.38
CA GLY A 8 14.44 9.02 15.62
C GLY A 8 15.72 9.02 14.78
N ALA A 9 15.91 8.11 13.82
CA ALA A 9 17.22 7.89 13.19
C ALA A 9 17.26 8.19 11.68
N TRP A 10 16.57 9.22 11.20
CA TRP A 10 16.64 9.66 9.79
C TRP A 10 16.92 11.16 9.69
N ILE A 11 18.07 11.59 10.23
CA ILE A 11 18.86 12.72 9.71
C ILE A 11 20.32 12.32 9.92
N SER A 12 20.95 11.70 8.91
CA SER A 12 22.41 11.51 8.94
C SER A 12 23.07 12.73 8.32
N GLU A 13 23.65 13.59 9.16
CA GLU A 13 24.64 14.58 8.75
C GLU A 13 25.85 13.90 8.12
N ASN A 14 26.41 14.61 7.14
CA ASN A 14 27.49 14.19 6.28
C ASN A 14 28.83 14.60 6.90
N THR A 15 29.65 13.67 7.39
CA THR A 15 31.07 13.91 7.70
C THR A 15 31.95 12.68 7.43
N GLN A 16 32.61 12.72 6.27
CA GLN A 16 33.95 12.20 5.85
C GLN A 16 34.59 10.93 6.50
N HIS A 17 34.71 9.86 5.67
CA HIS A 17 35.81 8.90 5.34
C HIS A 17 37.01 8.58 6.30
N PRO A 18 37.76 7.43 6.10
CA PRO A 18 37.34 6.03 5.98
C PRO A 18 38.27 5.02 6.73
N THR A 19 37.77 3.82 7.11
CA THR A 19 38.64 2.64 7.27
C THR A 19 37.93 1.33 6.90
N LYS A 20 38.71 0.46 6.25
CA LYS A 20 38.31 -0.70 5.45
C LYS A 20 37.74 -1.85 6.30
N SER A 21 36.64 -2.46 5.85
CA SER A 21 36.53 -3.87 5.44
C SER A 21 35.09 -4.40 5.54
N GLU A 22 34.78 -5.31 4.61
CA GLU A 22 33.59 -6.15 4.47
C GLU A 22 32.34 -5.57 3.76
N LYS A 23 32.16 -6.08 2.53
CA LYS A 23 31.07 -5.83 1.60
C LYS A 23 29.75 -6.39 2.14
N ASN A 24 28.95 -5.53 2.76
CA ASN A 24 27.50 -5.66 2.73
C ASN A 24 26.95 -4.47 1.97
N VAL A 25 26.49 -4.71 0.74
CA VAL A 25 25.83 -3.71 -0.10
C VAL A 25 24.51 -3.36 0.59
N LYS A 26 24.54 -2.35 1.47
CA LYS A 26 23.36 -1.60 1.90
C LYS A 26 22.77 -1.00 0.62
N SER A 27 21.72 -1.62 0.11
CA SER A 27 20.85 -0.98 -0.88
C SER A 27 20.33 0.31 -0.25
N LYS A 28 20.74 1.46 -0.81
CA LYS A 28 20.11 2.74 -0.50
C LYS A 28 18.64 2.65 -0.91
N PRO A 29 17.68 3.11 -0.08
CA PRO A 29 16.32 3.30 -0.55
C PRO A 29 16.35 4.47 -1.51
N MET A 30 16.36 4.18 -2.82
CA MET A 30 16.23 5.19 -3.85
C MET A 30 14.74 5.51 -4.01
N THR A 31 14.17 6.16 -2.99
CA THR A 31 13.06 7.07 -3.25
C THR A 31 13.66 8.16 -4.12
N GLN A 32 13.12 8.40 -5.33
CA GLN A 32 13.52 9.57 -6.11
C GLN A 32 13.55 10.79 -5.18
N ALA A 33 14.59 11.60 -5.31
CA ALA A 33 14.80 12.76 -4.45
C ALA A 33 13.61 13.71 -4.63
N LYS A 34 12.61 13.59 -3.74
CA LYS A 34 11.49 14.53 -3.62
C LYS A 34 12.08 15.94 -3.59
N THR A 35 11.39 16.89 -4.22
CA THR A 35 11.79 18.28 -4.07
C THR A 35 11.71 18.65 -2.58
N HIS A 36 12.52 19.61 -2.14
CA HIS A 36 12.51 20.06 -0.74
C HIS A 36 11.10 20.50 -0.31
N GLU A 37 10.38 21.14 -1.22
CA GLU A 37 9.01 21.65 -1.03
C GLU A 37 7.99 20.53 -0.80
N GLU A 38 7.96 19.48 -1.65
CA GLU A 38 7.06 18.33 -1.47
C GLU A 38 7.28 17.61 -0.14
N ARG A 39 8.53 17.54 0.30
CA ARG A 39 8.90 16.93 1.59
C ARG A 39 8.36 17.76 2.76
N ASP A 40 8.45 19.08 2.67
CA ASP A 40 7.97 19.96 3.73
C ASP A 40 6.44 19.99 3.79
N GLU A 41 5.74 20.03 2.66
CA GLU A 41 4.28 19.93 2.62
C GLU A 41 3.78 18.61 3.23
N THR A 42 4.47 17.51 2.94
CA THR A 42 4.13 16.20 3.53
C THR A 42 4.27 16.21 5.06
N LYS A 43 5.34 16.83 5.58
CA LYS A 43 5.55 16.95 7.04
C LYS A 43 4.48 17.81 7.69
N GLU A 44 4.12 18.94 7.07
CA GLU A 44 3.04 19.81 7.53
C GLU A 44 1.71 19.07 7.60
N GLN A 45 1.36 18.33 6.55
CA GLN A 45 0.13 17.53 6.52
C GLN A 45 0.12 16.44 7.59
N LEU A 46 1.23 15.74 7.83
CA LEU A 46 1.32 14.76 8.92
C LEU A 46 1.16 15.40 10.29
N LYS A 47 1.66 16.63 10.48
CA LYS A 47 1.44 17.38 11.72
C LYS A 47 -0.04 17.72 11.90
N LEU A 48 -0.70 18.22 10.86
CA LEU A 48 -2.14 18.50 10.88
C LEU A 48 -2.96 17.25 11.21
N TRP A 49 -2.64 16.11 10.59
CA TRP A 49 -3.28 14.83 10.88
C TRP A 49 -3.15 14.43 12.35
N ARG A 50 -1.94 14.52 12.93
CA ARG A 50 -1.72 14.20 14.35
C ARG A 50 -2.46 15.14 15.28
N ASP A 51 -2.46 16.44 14.97
CA ASP A 51 -3.14 17.44 15.79
C ASP A 51 -4.68 17.31 15.72
N ALA A 52 -5.21 16.89 14.57
CA ALA A 52 -6.62 16.56 14.41
C ALA A 52 -6.99 15.28 15.17
N ASN A 53 -6.23 14.20 15.00
CA ASN A 53 -6.49 12.91 15.65
C ASN A 53 -6.46 12.97 17.18
N LYS A 54 -5.61 13.84 17.76
CA LYS A 54 -5.60 14.09 19.21
C LYS A 54 -6.90 14.68 19.74
N LYS A 55 -7.65 15.40 18.90
CA LYS A 55 -8.91 16.05 19.27
C LYS A 55 -10.09 15.12 19.06
N GLU A 56 -10.15 14.52 17.87
CA GLU A 56 -11.18 13.59 17.49
C GLU A 56 -10.57 12.55 16.57
N GLN A 57 -10.72 11.27 16.93
CA GLN A 57 -10.19 10.20 16.12
C GLN A 57 -10.94 10.14 14.79
N TYR A 58 -10.22 10.36 13.69
CA TYR A 58 -10.80 10.18 12.37
C TYR A 58 -10.96 8.69 12.07
N HIS A 59 -12.17 8.23 11.76
CA HIS A 59 -12.45 6.85 11.42
C HIS A 59 -12.58 6.68 9.91
N GLU A 60 -11.70 5.90 9.29
CA GLU A 60 -11.85 5.57 7.88
C GLU A 60 -13.11 4.72 7.66
N PRO A 61 -13.90 5.00 6.61
CA PRO A 61 -14.98 4.11 6.23
C PRO A 61 -14.42 2.74 5.79
N PRO A 62 -15.18 1.65 5.98
CA PRO A 62 -14.74 0.32 5.58
C PRO A 62 -14.54 0.25 4.05
N PRO A 63 -13.63 -0.61 3.56
CA PRO A 63 -13.40 -0.76 2.13
C PRO A 63 -14.67 -1.19 1.39
N THR A 64 -14.96 -0.50 0.27
CA THR A 64 -16.03 -0.85 -0.65
C THR A 64 -15.51 -1.82 -1.69
N VAL A 65 -16.19 -2.95 -1.90
CA VAL A 65 -15.75 -3.99 -2.85
C VAL A 65 -16.89 -4.35 -3.80
N LYS A 66 -16.61 -4.38 -5.10
CA LYS A 66 -17.50 -4.84 -6.16
C LYS A 66 -16.80 -5.94 -6.95
N VAL A 67 -17.46 -7.08 -7.12
CA VAL A 67 -16.89 -8.24 -7.82
C VAL A 67 -17.82 -8.64 -8.96
N ARG A 68 -17.24 -8.94 -10.12
CA ARG A 68 -17.93 -9.53 -11.27
C ARG A 68 -17.21 -10.82 -11.64
N THR A 69 -17.93 -11.93 -11.67
CA THR A 69 -17.39 -13.23 -12.07
C THR A 69 -17.93 -13.60 -13.44
N HIS A 70 -17.01 -13.87 -14.38
CA HIS A 70 -17.34 -14.32 -15.72
C HIS A 70 -17.33 -15.84 -15.75
N HIS A 71 -18.52 -16.45 -15.65
CA HIS A 71 -18.65 -17.91 -15.52
C HIS A 71 -18.07 -18.69 -16.71
N SER A 72 -18.09 -18.13 -17.92
CA SER A 72 -17.55 -18.77 -19.12
C SER A 72 -16.03 -18.87 -19.14
N SER A 73 -15.32 -17.88 -18.60
CA SER A 73 -13.84 -17.86 -18.55
C SER A 73 -13.27 -18.23 -17.18
N GLY A 74 -14.12 -18.30 -16.14
CA GLY A 74 -13.70 -18.49 -14.75
C GLY A 74 -13.01 -17.27 -14.12
N LEU A 75 -12.86 -16.18 -14.87
CA LEU A 75 -12.20 -14.95 -14.45
C LEU A 75 -13.07 -14.14 -13.49
N SER A 76 -12.46 -13.45 -12.54
CA SER A 76 -13.16 -12.54 -11.63
C SER A 76 -12.48 -11.18 -11.60
N ASP A 77 -13.28 -10.13 -11.83
CA ASP A 77 -12.87 -8.74 -11.76
C ASP A 77 -13.35 -8.14 -10.44
N MET A 78 -12.42 -7.72 -9.61
CA MET A 78 -12.66 -7.04 -8.35
C MET A 78 -12.26 -5.58 -8.46
N LYS A 79 -13.19 -4.69 -8.11
CA LYS A 79 -12.94 -3.27 -7.90
C LYS A 79 -13.09 -2.97 -6.42
N MET A 80 -12.07 -2.40 -5.81
CA MET A 80 -12.10 -2.02 -4.40
C MET A 80 -11.69 -0.56 -4.24
N GLU A 81 -12.39 0.15 -3.36
CA GLU A 81 -12.06 1.51 -2.98
C GLU A 81 -12.00 1.61 -1.46
N PHE A 82 -10.95 2.24 -0.95
CA PHE A 82 -10.82 2.57 0.46
C PHE A 82 -10.03 3.87 0.62
N THR A 83 -10.13 4.45 1.82
CA THR A 83 -9.47 5.71 2.14
C THR A 83 -8.45 5.46 3.24
N LEU A 84 -7.31 6.14 3.17
CA LEU A 84 -6.32 6.24 4.23
C LEU A 84 -6.26 7.69 4.70
N GLY A 85 -6.31 7.92 6.02
CA GLY A 85 -6.11 9.24 6.63
C GLY A 85 -4.65 9.72 6.58
N LEU A 86 -4.04 9.70 5.40
CA LEU A 86 -2.66 10.06 5.15
C LEU A 86 -2.55 10.85 3.84
N PRO A 87 -1.51 11.71 3.70
CA PRO A 87 -1.21 12.36 2.43
C PRO A 87 -0.88 11.34 1.32
N PRO A 88 -1.15 11.64 0.04
CA PRO A 88 -1.02 10.69 -1.09
C PRO A 88 0.32 9.96 -1.15
N GLN A 89 1.42 10.68 -0.97
CA GLN A 89 2.74 10.08 -1.02
C GLN A 89 2.99 9.14 0.17
N VAL A 90 2.54 9.49 1.38
CA VAL A 90 2.71 8.64 2.57
C VAL A 90 1.83 7.39 2.45
N ALA A 91 0.60 7.55 1.94
CA ALA A 91 -0.28 6.43 1.64
C ALA A 91 0.35 5.48 0.61
N TYR A 92 0.96 6.03 -0.45
CA TYR A 92 1.69 5.27 -1.45
C TYR A 92 2.85 4.49 -0.81
N ASP A 93 3.69 5.16 0.00
CA ASP A 93 4.84 4.54 0.68
C ASP A 93 4.39 3.40 1.65
N VAL A 94 3.23 3.53 2.29
CA VAL A 94 2.63 2.46 3.12
C VAL A 94 2.21 1.26 2.28
N LEU A 95 1.63 1.48 1.10
CA LEU A 95 1.14 0.42 0.21
C LEU A 95 2.28 -0.33 -0.49
N THR A 96 3.28 0.39 -0.99
CA THR A 96 4.46 -0.19 -1.65
C THR A 96 5.44 -0.80 -0.66
N ASN A 97 5.43 -0.31 0.59
CA ASN A 97 6.18 -0.87 1.71
C ASN A 97 7.67 -1.07 1.38
N PRO A 98 8.41 0.03 1.09
CA PRO A 98 9.80 -0.03 0.64
C PRO A 98 10.73 -0.71 1.65
N ASP A 99 10.43 -0.56 2.95
CA ASP A 99 11.17 -1.16 4.06
C ASP A 99 10.83 -2.64 4.29
N ASN A 100 9.87 -3.18 3.53
CA ASN A 100 9.40 -4.57 3.61
C ASN A 100 9.01 -5.01 5.03
N ILE A 101 8.30 -4.13 5.76
CA ILE A 101 7.84 -4.37 7.14
C ILE A 101 6.47 -5.06 7.12
N THR A 102 6.18 -5.91 8.10
CA THR A 102 4.85 -6.52 8.23
C THR A 102 3.90 -5.59 9.00
N TYR A 103 2.85 -5.09 8.35
CA TYR A 103 1.81 -4.22 8.96
C TYR A 103 0.53 -4.97 9.34
N SER A 104 0.50 -6.27 9.12
CA SER A 104 -0.74 -7.04 9.18
C SER A 104 -1.12 -7.41 10.60
N ARG A 105 -2.44 -7.42 10.89
CA ARG A 105 -2.93 -7.85 12.20
C ARG A 105 -2.59 -9.30 12.47
N GLU A 106 -2.37 -9.62 13.74
CA GLU A 106 -2.20 -11.00 14.16
C GLU A 106 -3.55 -11.70 14.31
N ILE A 107 -3.70 -12.85 13.64
CA ILE A 107 -4.85 -13.75 13.75
C ILE A 107 -4.33 -15.07 14.30
N LYS A 108 -4.72 -15.41 15.53
CA LYS A 108 -4.27 -16.64 16.23
C LYS A 108 -2.73 -16.75 16.28
N GLY A 109 -2.05 -15.63 16.59
CA GLY A 109 -0.59 -15.57 16.72
C GLY A 109 0.18 -15.59 15.39
N ARG A 110 -0.48 -15.35 14.25
CA ARG A 110 0.17 -15.22 12.94
C ARG A 110 -0.30 -13.96 12.21
N PRO A 111 0.60 -13.16 11.61
CA PRO A 111 0.19 -12.03 10.77
C PRO A 111 -0.63 -12.54 9.57
N LEU A 112 -1.70 -11.83 9.20
CA LEU A 112 -2.51 -12.19 8.02
C LEU A 112 -1.66 -12.14 6.73
N LEU A 113 -0.89 -11.08 6.51
CA LEU A 113 0.02 -10.93 5.38
C LEU A 113 1.42 -10.53 5.88
N LYS A 114 2.36 -11.48 5.87
CA LYS A 114 3.75 -11.27 6.29
C LYS A 114 4.61 -10.84 5.12
N ALA A 115 5.45 -9.84 5.35
CA ALA A 115 6.48 -9.41 4.43
C ALA A 115 7.68 -10.36 4.47
N VAL A 116 8.07 -10.94 3.33
CA VAL A 116 9.21 -11.87 3.25
C VAL A 116 10.39 -11.21 2.56
N SER A 117 10.22 -10.80 1.30
CA SER A 117 11.29 -10.15 0.54
C SER A 117 10.75 -9.08 -0.39
N ARG A 118 11.61 -8.10 -0.67
CA ARG A 118 11.42 -7.05 -1.68
C ARG A 118 12.75 -6.84 -2.36
N LYS A 119 12.81 -7.05 -3.66
CA LYS A 119 14.03 -6.91 -4.45
C LYS A 119 13.76 -5.99 -5.64
N VAL A 120 14.41 -4.83 -5.63
CA VAL A 120 14.38 -3.92 -6.77
C VAL A 120 15.24 -4.52 -7.87
N ILE A 121 14.69 -4.64 -9.07
CA ILE A 121 15.43 -5.08 -10.24
C ILE A 121 16.17 -3.86 -10.77
N PRO A 122 17.51 -3.88 -10.84
CA PRO A 122 18.25 -2.79 -11.47
C PRO A 122 17.91 -2.75 -12.96
N GLU A 123 17.65 -1.56 -13.48
CA GLU A 123 17.41 -1.33 -14.91
C GLU A 123 18.55 -1.93 -15.74
N LYS A 124 18.20 -2.65 -16.81
CA LYS A 124 19.16 -3.36 -17.66
C LYS A 124 19.74 -2.51 -18.81
N ASP A 125 19.12 -1.39 -19.15
CA ASP A 125 19.52 -0.59 -20.32
C ASP A 125 19.44 0.93 -20.03
N GLU A 126 20.48 1.66 -20.44
CA GLU A 126 20.66 3.11 -20.25
C GLU A 126 19.69 4.01 -21.06
N ASP A 127 18.69 3.43 -21.74
CA ASP A 127 17.83 4.14 -22.70
C ASP A 127 16.34 4.21 -22.30
N TYR A 128 15.97 3.69 -21.13
CA TYR A 128 14.64 3.90 -20.55
C TYR A 128 14.63 5.12 -19.66
N GLN A 129 14.15 6.22 -20.22
CA GLN A 129 13.87 7.46 -19.49
C GLN A 129 12.57 7.30 -18.67
N GLY A 130 12.55 6.42 -17.67
CA GLY A 130 11.33 6.06 -16.94
C GLY A 130 11.49 6.20 -15.43
N SER A 131 10.60 6.92 -14.76
CA SER A 131 10.52 6.96 -13.29
C SER A 131 9.99 5.66 -12.66
N MET A 132 9.79 4.63 -13.46
CA MET A 132 9.16 3.39 -13.06
C MET A 132 10.20 2.45 -12.45
N VAL A 133 9.80 1.70 -11.43
CA VAL A 133 10.68 0.81 -10.69
C VAL A 133 10.10 -0.59 -10.73
N ASP A 134 10.87 -1.52 -11.31
CA ASP A 134 10.55 -2.94 -11.29
C ASP A 134 10.99 -3.59 -9.98
N VAL A 135 10.07 -4.30 -9.33
CA VAL A 135 10.27 -4.88 -8.01
C VAL A 135 9.71 -6.30 -7.96
N GLU A 136 10.53 -7.25 -7.53
CA GLU A 136 10.08 -8.58 -7.13
C GLU A 136 9.67 -8.54 -5.66
N VAL A 137 8.45 -8.98 -5.35
CA VAL A 137 7.90 -8.98 -4.00
C VAL A 137 7.47 -10.38 -3.61
N GLU A 138 7.89 -10.82 -2.43
CA GLU A 138 7.45 -12.06 -1.80
C GLU A 138 6.74 -11.76 -0.48
N LYS A 139 5.53 -12.30 -0.32
CA LYS A 139 4.72 -12.24 0.89
C LYS A 139 4.22 -13.63 1.27
N GLU A 140 3.94 -13.83 2.55
CA GLU A 140 3.29 -15.04 3.07
C GLU A 140 1.90 -14.68 3.58
N LEU A 141 0.86 -15.26 2.98
CA LEU A 141 -0.52 -15.08 3.41
C LEU A 141 -0.93 -16.21 4.34
N SER A 142 -1.32 -15.88 5.56
CA SER A 142 -1.89 -16.85 6.50
C SER A 142 -3.26 -17.32 6.00
N TRP A 143 -3.42 -18.64 5.91
CA TRP A 143 -4.64 -19.27 5.45
C TRP A 143 -5.21 -20.18 6.52
N ASN A 144 -6.50 -20.02 6.80
CA ASN A 144 -7.27 -20.88 7.67
C ASN A 144 -8.50 -21.38 6.92
N PHE A 145 -8.63 -22.69 6.75
CA PHE A 145 -9.81 -23.32 6.17
C PHE A 145 -10.18 -24.57 6.96
N LEU A 146 -11.39 -24.56 7.52
CA LEU A 146 -11.89 -25.60 8.43
C LEU A 146 -10.87 -25.84 9.57
N PHE A 147 -10.34 -27.05 9.69
CA PHE A 147 -9.35 -27.47 10.70
C PHE A 147 -7.90 -27.35 10.22
N LEU A 148 -7.66 -26.87 8.99
CA LEU A 148 -6.32 -26.68 8.43
C LEU A 148 -5.90 -25.21 8.55
N SER A 149 -4.65 -25.02 8.98
CA SER A 149 -3.97 -23.73 9.02
C SER A 149 -2.64 -23.84 8.27
N GLY A 150 -2.40 -22.91 7.35
CA GLY A 150 -1.20 -22.92 6.52
C GLY A 150 -0.79 -21.50 6.10
N THR A 151 0.22 -21.44 5.23
CA THR A 151 0.66 -20.20 4.58
C THR A 151 0.63 -20.39 3.06
N ILE A 152 0.14 -19.38 2.35
CA ILE A 152 0.15 -19.32 0.90
C ILE A 152 1.27 -18.34 0.51
N PRO A 153 2.35 -18.80 -0.14
CA PRO A 153 3.35 -17.88 -0.68
C PRO A 153 2.73 -17.08 -1.82
N ILE A 154 3.07 -15.79 -1.86
CA ILE A 154 2.65 -14.83 -2.89
C ILE A 154 3.92 -14.19 -3.45
N ARG A 155 4.21 -14.47 -4.72
CA ARG A 155 5.31 -13.84 -5.46
C ARG A 155 4.79 -13.06 -6.64
N LEU A 156 5.10 -11.76 -6.65
CA LEU A 156 4.62 -10.80 -7.64
C LEU A 156 5.80 -10.06 -8.28
N ASN A 157 5.66 -9.77 -9.56
CA ASN A 157 6.40 -8.70 -10.22
C ASN A 157 5.55 -7.44 -10.13
N VAL A 158 6.14 -6.36 -9.64
CA VAL A 158 5.48 -5.10 -9.34
C VAL A 158 6.18 -3.99 -10.10
N LEU A 159 5.42 -3.23 -10.88
CA LEU A 159 5.84 -2.02 -11.54
C LEU A 159 5.30 -0.85 -10.72
N GLU A 160 6.20 -0.12 -10.06
CA GLU A 160 5.90 1.05 -9.24
C GLU A 160 6.16 2.33 -10.05
N ASP A 161 5.20 3.26 -10.10
CA ASP A 161 5.41 4.62 -10.63
C ASP A 161 5.17 5.65 -9.51
N PRO A 162 6.25 6.05 -8.80
CA PRO A 162 6.16 7.01 -7.70
C PRO A 162 5.66 8.40 -8.11
N LYS A 163 5.79 8.79 -9.38
CA LYS A 163 5.36 10.14 -9.82
C LYS A 163 3.85 10.23 -9.96
N THR A 164 3.23 9.18 -10.47
CA THR A 164 1.76 9.13 -10.68
C THR A 164 1.04 8.42 -9.54
N LEU A 165 1.77 7.92 -8.53
CA LEU A 165 1.26 7.10 -7.43
C LEU A 165 0.47 5.89 -7.93
N TYR A 166 0.97 5.29 -9.00
CA TYR A 166 0.40 4.14 -9.68
C TYR A 166 1.25 2.90 -9.41
N VAL A 167 0.60 1.76 -9.26
CA VAL A 167 1.26 0.47 -9.19
C VAL A 167 0.50 -0.53 -10.03
N HIS A 168 1.23 -1.34 -10.77
CA HIS A 168 0.74 -2.53 -11.44
C HIS A 168 1.47 -3.75 -10.90
N TYR A 169 0.78 -4.84 -10.65
CA TYR A 169 1.38 -6.07 -10.16
C TYR A 169 0.80 -7.28 -10.87
N LEU A 170 1.65 -8.25 -11.14
CA LEU A 170 1.31 -9.51 -11.80
C LEU A 170 1.98 -10.66 -11.03
N LYS A 171 1.26 -11.76 -10.85
CA LYS A 171 1.87 -12.96 -10.25
C LYS A 171 2.98 -13.53 -11.14
N GLN A 172 3.99 -14.06 -10.49
CA GLN A 172 4.96 -14.92 -11.16
C GLN A 172 4.31 -16.27 -11.54
N GLN A 173 4.89 -16.99 -12.50
CA GLN A 173 4.33 -18.25 -13.04
C GLN A 173 3.87 -19.22 -11.94
N ASN A 174 4.73 -19.42 -10.91
CA ASN A 174 4.47 -20.25 -9.73
C ASN A 174 4.32 -19.43 -8.44
N GLY A 175 4.06 -18.13 -8.56
CA GLY A 175 4.06 -17.20 -7.43
C GLY A 175 2.87 -17.33 -6.49
N ILE A 176 1.73 -17.86 -6.98
CA ILE A 176 0.54 -18.17 -6.18
C ILE A 176 -0.07 -19.47 -6.73
N ARG A 177 0.16 -20.61 -6.09
CA ARG A 177 -0.26 -21.92 -6.61
C ARG A 177 -1.77 -22.08 -6.77
N LEU A 178 -2.55 -21.36 -5.97
CA LEU A 178 -4.01 -21.39 -6.01
C LEU A 178 -4.61 -20.59 -7.20
N MET A 179 -3.78 -19.79 -7.89
CA MET A 179 -4.24 -18.85 -8.91
C MET A 179 -3.55 -19.09 -10.25
N GLU A 180 -4.33 -19.25 -11.30
CA GLU A 180 -3.86 -19.30 -12.68
C GLU A 180 -3.50 -17.91 -13.18
N ASN A 181 -4.33 -16.92 -12.83
CA ASN A 181 -4.11 -15.51 -13.10
C ASN A 181 -4.32 -14.73 -11.81
N PHE A 182 -3.44 -13.76 -11.56
CA PHE A 182 -3.58 -12.81 -10.48
C PHE A 182 -2.82 -11.55 -10.90
N GLU A 183 -3.58 -10.54 -11.27
CA GLU A 183 -3.10 -9.26 -11.74
C GLU A 183 -3.88 -8.17 -11.03
N GLY A 184 -3.24 -7.06 -10.72
CA GLY A 184 -3.98 -5.90 -10.28
C GLY A 184 -3.20 -4.63 -10.43
N ARG A 185 -3.91 -3.54 -10.22
CA ARG A 185 -3.38 -2.19 -10.25
C ARG A 185 -4.05 -1.35 -9.20
N PHE A 186 -3.32 -0.41 -8.65
CA PHE A 186 -3.90 0.62 -7.81
C PHE A 186 -3.38 2.01 -8.13
N THR A 187 -4.22 2.99 -7.86
CA THR A 187 -3.88 4.42 -7.91
C THR A 187 -4.19 5.06 -6.57
N VAL A 188 -3.36 6.02 -6.17
CA VAL A 188 -3.60 6.84 -4.98
C VAL A 188 -3.99 8.25 -5.41
N GLU A 189 -5.19 8.69 -5.03
CA GLU A 189 -5.73 10.00 -5.35
C GLU A 189 -5.94 10.83 -4.08
N PRO A 190 -5.71 12.16 -4.10
CA PRO A 190 -5.97 13.01 -2.95
C PRO A 190 -7.47 13.12 -2.65
N VAL A 191 -7.80 13.20 -1.36
CA VAL A 191 -9.14 13.49 -0.84
C VAL A 191 -9.07 14.67 0.11
N TYR A 192 -9.80 15.73 -0.21
CA TYR A 192 -9.86 16.95 0.58
C TYR A 192 -10.95 16.84 1.66
N VAL A 193 -10.55 16.34 2.84
CA VAL A 193 -11.46 15.91 3.92
C VAL A 193 -12.35 17.06 4.41
N ASP A 194 -11.77 18.25 4.61
CA ASP A 194 -12.46 19.41 5.16
C ASP A 194 -13.05 20.34 4.08
N ALA A 195 -13.07 19.93 2.82
CA ALA A 195 -13.48 20.82 1.72
C ALA A 195 -14.90 21.38 1.90
N GLU A 196 -15.84 20.57 2.38
CA GLU A 196 -17.21 21.03 2.59
C GLU A 196 -17.29 22.17 3.61
N ARG A 197 -16.56 22.05 4.72
CA ARG A 197 -16.55 23.01 5.84
C ARG A 197 -15.69 24.24 5.54
N LEU A 198 -14.48 24.04 5.01
CA LEU A 198 -13.49 25.11 4.88
C LEU A 198 -13.57 25.84 3.53
N CYS A 199 -14.09 25.20 2.48
CA CYS A 199 -14.10 25.76 1.13
C CYS A 199 -15.50 26.19 0.66
N LYS A 200 -16.42 26.51 1.59
CA LYS A 200 -17.78 26.98 1.29
C LYS A 200 -18.52 26.06 0.31
N HIS A 201 -18.44 24.74 0.52
CA HIS A 201 -18.99 23.70 -0.37
C HIS A 201 -18.45 23.66 -1.81
N ARG A 202 -17.38 24.41 -2.14
CA ARG A 202 -16.66 24.25 -3.41
C ARG A 202 -15.84 22.97 -3.35
N LYS A 203 -15.87 22.18 -4.43
CA LYS A 203 -14.99 21.00 -4.61
C LYS A 203 -13.66 21.43 -5.23
N PRO A 204 -12.55 21.42 -4.48
CA PRO A 204 -11.24 21.77 -5.03
C PRO A 204 -10.82 20.72 -6.06
N LYS A 205 -10.18 21.17 -7.15
CA LYS A 205 -9.65 20.29 -8.21
C LYS A 205 -8.16 20.00 -8.04
N SER A 206 -7.46 20.79 -7.23
CA SER A 206 -6.02 20.63 -6.97
C SER A 206 -5.66 20.92 -5.51
N GLN A 207 -4.49 20.46 -5.10
CA GLN A 207 -3.95 20.68 -3.76
C GLN A 207 -3.73 22.16 -3.49
N GLU A 208 -3.27 22.93 -4.48
CA GLU A 208 -3.09 24.38 -4.39
C GLU A 208 -4.42 25.12 -4.18
N GLU A 209 -5.47 24.72 -4.92
CA GLU A 209 -6.81 25.29 -4.76
C GLU A 209 -7.34 24.99 -3.36
N TYR A 210 -7.14 23.76 -2.89
CA TYR A 210 -7.53 23.36 -1.55
C TYR A 210 -6.76 24.13 -0.46
N ARG A 211 -5.45 24.33 -0.63
CA ARG A 211 -4.62 25.10 0.31
C ARG A 211 -5.11 26.54 0.41
N LYS A 212 -5.45 27.17 -0.72
CA LYS A 212 -5.99 28.53 -0.77
C LYS A 212 -7.36 28.62 -0.07
N CYS A 213 -8.30 27.72 -0.38
CA CYS A 213 -9.64 27.81 0.21
C CYS A 213 -9.69 27.39 1.68
N SER A 214 -8.86 26.42 2.08
CA SER A 214 -8.78 25.96 3.48
C SER A 214 -7.89 26.83 4.39
N GLY A 215 -7.21 27.83 3.82
CA GLY A 215 -6.22 28.63 4.54
C GLY A 215 -5.04 27.78 5.05
N GLY A 216 -4.71 26.69 4.36
CA GLY A 216 -3.65 25.75 4.72
C GLY A 216 -3.94 24.85 5.92
N LYS A 217 -5.17 24.84 6.44
CA LYS A 217 -5.55 24.07 7.65
C LYS A 217 -6.31 22.78 7.34
N GLY A 218 -6.70 22.57 6.08
CA GLY A 218 -7.49 21.41 5.69
C GLY A 218 -6.65 20.14 5.63
N LEU A 219 -7.25 19.02 6.07
CA LEU A 219 -6.63 17.70 5.98
C LEU A 219 -6.72 17.14 4.56
N ILE A 220 -5.63 16.51 4.12
CA ILE A 220 -5.56 15.76 2.85
C ILE A 220 -5.41 14.27 3.18
N ALA A 221 -6.46 13.50 2.86
CA ALA A 221 -6.47 12.04 2.89
C ALA A 221 -6.14 11.48 1.51
N SER A 222 -6.10 10.15 1.41
CA SER A 222 -5.85 9.42 0.17
C SER A 222 -6.96 8.43 -0.12
N LYS A 223 -7.52 8.46 -1.32
CA LYS A 223 -8.40 7.41 -1.85
C LYS A 223 -7.59 6.45 -2.71
N ILE A 224 -7.68 5.17 -2.38
CA ILE A 224 -7.02 4.11 -3.10
C ILE A 224 -8.07 3.43 -3.97
N LYS A 225 -7.82 3.34 -5.27
CA LYS A 225 -8.66 2.59 -6.21
C LYS A 225 -7.90 1.38 -6.67
N VAL A 226 -8.38 0.19 -6.33
CA VAL A 226 -7.79 -1.09 -6.71
C VAL A 226 -8.67 -1.75 -7.77
N ASN A 227 -8.06 -2.15 -8.88
CA ASN A 227 -8.68 -3.07 -9.85
C ASN A 227 -7.82 -4.33 -9.89
N GLN A 228 -8.41 -5.48 -9.60
CA GLN A 228 -7.71 -6.76 -9.55
C GLN A 228 -8.50 -7.79 -10.34
N THR A 229 -7.81 -8.53 -11.19
CA THR A 229 -8.36 -9.61 -11.98
C THR A 229 -7.67 -10.91 -11.59
N PHE A 230 -8.46 -11.95 -11.30
CA PHE A 230 -7.91 -13.21 -10.85
C PHE A 230 -8.75 -14.41 -11.29
N ARG A 231 -8.09 -15.56 -11.42
CA ARG A 231 -8.68 -16.84 -11.82
C ARG A 231 -8.06 -17.96 -10.97
N PRO A 232 -8.86 -18.78 -10.27
CA PRO A 232 -8.35 -19.96 -9.58
C PRO A 232 -7.66 -20.93 -10.56
N ALA A 233 -6.54 -21.55 -10.15
CA ALA A 233 -5.86 -22.58 -10.93
C ALA A 233 -6.51 -23.95 -10.76
N SER A 234 -6.37 -24.84 -11.74
CA SER A 234 -6.78 -26.24 -11.57
C SER A 234 -5.97 -26.94 -10.46
N PRO A 235 -6.59 -27.76 -9.58
CA PRO A 235 -8.00 -28.18 -9.54
C PRO A 235 -8.92 -27.25 -8.71
N TRP A 236 -8.45 -26.07 -8.29
CA TRP A 236 -9.20 -25.09 -7.51
C TRP A 236 -10.25 -24.31 -8.31
N ASP A 237 -10.30 -24.52 -9.62
CA ASP A 237 -11.27 -23.93 -10.55
C ASP A 237 -12.61 -24.68 -10.64
N LEU A 238 -12.72 -25.87 -10.00
CA LEU A 238 -13.97 -26.64 -9.92
C LEU A 238 -15.10 -25.84 -9.23
N PRO A 239 -16.39 -26.02 -9.59
CA PRO A 239 -17.47 -25.10 -9.21
C PRO A 239 -17.61 -24.76 -7.71
N LEU A 240 -17.56 -25.76 -6.82
CA LEU A 240 -17.68 -25.53 -5.37
C LEU A 240 -16.39 -24.94 -4.76
N VAL A 241 -15.24 -25.45 -5.19
CA VAL A 241 -13.93 -25.03 -4.68
C VAL A 241 -13.58 -23.62 -5.15
N SER A 242 -13.90 -23.31 -6.40
CA SER A 242 -13.62 -22.02 -7.01
C SER A 242 -14.48 -20.91 -6.45
N SER A 243 -15.72 -21.20 -6.04
CA SER A 243 -16.54 -20.27 -5.26
C SER A 243 -15.90 -19.92 -3.93
N TYR A 244 -15.38 -20.93 -3.22
CA TYR A 244 -14.64 -20.72 -1.97
C TYR A 244 -13.36 -19.88 -2.20
N VAL A 245 -12.52 -20.25 -3.17
CA VAL A 245 -11.26 -19.52 -3.44
C VAL A 245 -11.54 -18.07 -3.81
N ARG A 246 -12.55 -17.81 -4.66
CA ARG A 246 -12.94 -16.44 -5.02
C ARG A 246 -13.39 -15.64 -3.81
N ARG A 247 -14.26 -16.21 -2.97
CA ARG A 247 -14.72 -15.58 -1.74
C ARG A 247 -13.56 -15.30 -0.79
N PHE A 248 -12.68 -16.28 -0.59
CA PHE A 248 -11.49 -16.15 0.25
C PHE A 248 -10.58 -15.02 -0.23
N THR A 249 -10.31 -14.91 -1.53
CA THR A 249 -9.51 -13.82 -2.11
C THR A 249 -10.14 -12.47 -1.84
N VAL A 250 -11.45 -12.32 -2.11
CA VAL A 250 -12.17 -11.05 -1.90
C VAL A 250 -12.16 -10.63 -0.43
N GLU A 251 -12.50 -11.53 0.48
CA GLU A 251 -12.51 -11.26 1.93
C GLU A 251 -11.12 -10.96 2.46
N THR A 252 -10.09 -11.65 1.96
CA THR A 252 -8.70 -11.46 2.37
C THR A 252 -8.17 -10.11 1.88
N THR A 253 -8.37 -9.76 0.61
CA THR A 253 -7.94 -8.45 0.09
C THR A 253 -8.63 -7.31 0.82
N LYS A 254 -9.91 -7.47 1.19
CA LYS A 254 -10.61 -6.50 2.06
C LYS A 254 -9.93 -6.35 3.42
N LYS A 255 -9.61 -7.45 4.10
CA LYS A 255 -8.91 -7.41 5.40
C LYS A 255 -7.52 -6.79 5.31
N VAL A 256 -6.79 -7.04 4.24
CA VAL A 256 -5.50 -6.38 3.98
C VAL A 256 -5.68 -4.87 3.81
N ALA A 257 -6.74 -4.41 3.13
CA ALA A 257 -7.06 -2.99 3.06
C ALA A 257 -7.38 -2.38 4.44
N GLU A 258 -8.10 -3.11 5.29
CA GLU A 258 -8.35 -2.70 6.68
C GLU A 258 -7.05 -2.65 7.51
N ASP A 259 -6.10 -3.57 7.26
CA ASP A 259 -4.77 -3.51 7.89
C ASP A 259 -3.99 -2.26 7.48
N PHE A 260 -4.08 -1.84 6.21
CA PHE A 260 -3.51 -0.56 5.78
C PHE A 260 -4.20 0.64 6.46
N GLN A 261 -5.52 0.59 6.68
CA GLN A 261 -6.25 1.63 7.42
C GLN A 261 -5.81 1.71 8.88
N MET A 262 -5.62 0.57 9.56
CA MET A 262 -5.08 0.57 10.92
C MET A 262 -3.66 1.13 10.96
N ARG A 263 -2.80 0.72 10.02
CA ARG A 263 -1.44 1.26 9.92
C ARG A 263 -1.43 2.76 9.67
N ALA A 264 -2.35 3.26 8.85
CA ALA A 264 -2.53 4.69 8.64
C ALA A 264 -2.91 5.40 9.95
N GLY A 265 -3.82 4.80 10.74
CA GLY A 265 -4.13 5.17 12.12
C GLY A 265 -2.90 5.34 13.01
N ASP A 266 -2.04 4.33 13.07
CA ASP A 266 -0.83 4.36 13.90
C ASP A 266 0.11 5.52 13.52
N ILE A 267 0.30 5.77 12.22
CA ILE A 267 1.20 6.81 11.72
C ILE A 267 0.74 8.22 12.13
N ARG A 268 -0.57 8.44 12.19
CA ARG A 268 -1.19 9.70 12.65
C ARG A 268 -1.41 9.75 14.16
N GLY A 269 -0.93 8.76 14.92
CA GLY A 269 -0.94 8.75 16.38
C GLY A 269 -2.27 8.33 16.98
N PHE A 270 -2.77 7.16 16.56
CA PHE A 270 -3.81 6.43 17.28
C PHE A 270 -3.29 5.89 18.62
#